data_AF-A0ABD5KEF4-F1
#
_entry.id   AF-A0ABD5KEF4-F1
#
_cell.length_a   1.000
_cell.length_b   1.000
_cell.length_c   1.000
_cell.angle_alpha   90.00
_cell.angle_beta   90.00
_cell.angle_gamma   90.00
#
_symmetry.space_group_name_H-M   'P 1'
#
loop_
_entity.id
_entity.type
_entity.pdbx_description
1 polymer ?
#
loop_
_entity_poly.entity_id
_entity_poly.type
_entity_poly.pdbx_seq_one_letter_code
_entity_poly.pdbx_strand_id
1 'polypeptide(L)'
;MNNHDDLQRLLKKEYLLGPDYKKKNQIGIQFFSGNKVSAFYELWGEKEIFRLLIMRPSTNLFTSKFVGKNHLLIMLIVEDDQMVGGFISLQESFLDQLTLVFPNLADRSLKELEELWANFVKEHYSNLSGEDAE
;
A
#
# COMPACT_ATOMS: atom_id res chain seq x y z
N MET A 1 -14.67 -19.24 21.25
CA MET A 1 -13.85 -18.01 21.16
C MET A 1 -13.54 -17.81 19.70
N ASN A 2 -13.88 -16.63 19.18
CA ASN A 2 -14.03 -16.38 17.75
C ASN A 2 -12.68 -15.90 17.18
N ASN A 3 -12.03 -16.70 16.34
CA ASN A 3 -10.69 -16.41 15.80
C ASN A 3 -10.60 -15.06 15.08
N HIS A 4 -11.73 -14.49 14.64
CA HIS A 4 -11.81 -13.15 14.06
C HIS A 4 -11.56 -12.03 15.09
N ASP A 5 -12.03 -12.19 16.32
CA ASP A 5 -11.84 -11.19 17.39
C ASP A 5 -10.39 -11.17 17.86
N ASP A 6 -9.73 -12.33 17.86
CA ASP A 6 -8.31 -12.43 18.22
C ASP A 6 -7.40 -11.86 17.14
N LEU A 7 -7.73 -12.03 15.85
CA LEU A 7 -6.99 -11.41 14.74
C LEU A 7 -7.12 -9.88 14.77
N GLN A 8 -8.34 -9.35 14.93
CA GLN A 8 -8.55 -7.90 15.06
C GLN A 8 -7.88 -7.34 16.30
N ARG A 9 -7.86 -8.08 17.42
CA ARG A 9 -7.18 -7.66 18.65
C ARG A 9 -5.65 -7.66 18.50
N LEU A 10 -5.09 -8.59 17.72
CA LEU A 10 -3.67 -8.61 17.38
C LEU A 10 -3.30 -7.40 16.50
N LEU A 11 -4.10 -7.13 15.47
CA LEU A 11 -3.93 -5.98 14.57
C LEU A 11 -4.03 -4.64 15.33
N LYS A 12 -4.97 -4.53 16.27
CA LYS A 12 -5.11 -3.34 17.13
C LYS A 12 -3.94 -3.10 18.09
N LYS A 13 -3.27 -4.15 18.55
CA LYS A 13 -2.16 -4.03 19.53
C LYS A 13 -0.80 -3.80 18.88
N GLU A 14 -0.53 -4.43 17.75
CA GLU A 14 0.80 -4.36 17.11
C GLU A 14 0.85 -3.44 15.88
N TYR A 15 -0.27 -3.20 15.18
CA TYR A 15 -0.28 -2.52 13.88
C TYR A 15 -1.05 -1.19 13.84
N LEU A 16 -1.72 -0.79 14.93
CA LEU A 16 -2.52 0.45 15.03
C LEU A 16 -1.99 1.43 16.09
N LEU A 17 -0.73 1.29 16.52
CA LEU A 17 -0.02 2.43 17.10
C LEU A 17 0.26 3.41 15.96
N GLY A 18 -0.72 4.28 15.75
CA GLY A 18 -0.58 5.42 14.84
C GLY A 18 0.70 6.19 15.19
N PRO A 19 1.36 6.76 14.19
CA PRO A 19 2.65 7.38 14.37
C PRO A 19 2.60 8.49 15.41
N ASP A 20 3.66 8.60 16.22
CA ASP A 20 3.84 9.68 17.17
C ASP A 20 3.90 11.01 16.39
N TYR A 21 2.80 11.75 16.41
CA TYR A 21 2.56 13.04 15.71
C TYR A 21 3.62 14.12 16.01
N LYS A 22 4.56 13.84 16.91
CA LYS A 22 5.68 14.69 17.30
C LYS A 22 6.93 14.55 16.41
N LYS A 23 7.01 13.59 15.48
CA LYS A 23 8.15 13.51 14.53
C LYS A 23 7.96 14.48 13.36
N LYS A 24 8.28 15.75 13.57
CA LYS A 24 8.30 16.75 12.49
C LYS A 24 9.45 16.47 11.50
N ASN A 25 9.17 16.61 10.19
CA ASN A 25 10.12 16.61 9.05
C ASN A 25 10.65 15.26 8.51
N GLN A 26 9.92 14.15 8.65
CA GLN A 26 10.35 12.89 8.01
C GLN A 26 9.39 12.51 6.87
N ILE A 27 9.67 13.00 5.66
CA ILE A 27 8.95 12.59 4.43
C ILE A 27 9.55 11.27 3.93
N GLY A 28 8.70 10.32 3.56
CA GLY A 28 9.11 9.03 2.96
C GLY A 28 8.59 7.81 3.72
N ILE A 29 9.32 6.69 3.61
CA ILE A 29 8.95 5.42 4.26
C ILE A 29 9.32 5.49 5.75
N GLN A 30 8.33 5.50 6.63
CA GLN A 30 8.54 5.49 8.09
C GLN A 30 8.48 4.10 8.70
N PHE A 31 7.66 3.23 8.10
CA PHE A 31 7.61 1.83 8.48
C PHE A 31 7.45 0.98 7.23
N PHE A 32 8.11 -0.17 7.23
CA PHE A 32 8.01 -1.17 6.20
C PHE A 32 8.03 -2.56 6.85
N SER A 33 7.22 -3.47 6.31
CA SER A 33 7.32 -4.90 6.60
C SER A 33 6.85 -5.71 5.40
N GLY A 34 7.45 -6.88 5.18
CA GLY A 34 7.06 -7.79 4.11
C GLY A 34 8.15 -8.00 3.06
N ASN A 35 7.75 -8.44 1.87
CA ASN A 35 8.62 -8.83 0.77
C ASN A 35 7.99 -8.48 -0.60
N LYS A 36 8.60 -8.93 -1.70
CA LYS A 36 8.12 -8.64 -3.07
C LYS A 36 6.77 -9.28 -3.44
N VAL A 37 6.25 -10.18 -2.62
CA VAL A 37 4.93 -10.80 -2.81
C VAL A 37 3.86 -9.98 -2.07
N SER A 38 4.15 -9.55 -0.86
CA SER A 38 3.26 -8.72 -0.04
C SER A 38 4.07 -7.79 0.84
N ALA A 39 3.84 -6.48 0.70
CA ALA A 39 4.56 -5.43 1.42
C ALA A 39 3.60 -4.41 2.01
N PHE A 40 3.79 -4.10 3.28
CA PHE A 40 3.13 -3.00 3.97
C PHE A 40 4.09 -1.82 4.11
N TYR A 41 3.57 -0.62 3.85
CA TYR A 41 4.27 0.64 4.02
C TYR A 41 3.43 1.63 4.83
N GLU A 42 4.06 2.29 5.79
CA GLU A 42 3.57 3.57 6.31
C GLU A 42 4.39 4.71 5.69
N LEU A 43 3.74 5.49 4.85
CA LEU A 43 4.33 6.59 4.09
C LEU A 43 3.90 7.90 4.71
N TRP A 44 4.87 8.74 5.07
CA TRP A 44 4.58 10.08 5.57
C TRP A 44 4.85 11.09 4.47
N GLY A 45 3.80 11.78 4.06
CA GLY A 45 3.88 12.94 3.19
C GLY A 45 4.13 14.23 3.96
N GLU A 46 4.04 15.35 3.26
CA GLU A 46 4.11 16.68 3.86
C GLU A 46 2.89 16.96 4.74
N LYS A 47 1.71 16.44 4.36
CA LYS A 47 0.44 16.74 5.03
C LYS A 47 -0.35 15.52 5.43
N GLU A 48 -0.10 14.37 4.80
CA GLU A 48 -0.89 13.16 5.01
C GLU A 48 -0.02 11.94 5.29
N ILE A 49 -0.61 10.92 5.93
CA ILE A 49 0.03 9.64 6.18
C ILE A 49 -0.77 8.58 5.46
N PHE A 50 -0.09 7.80 4.61
CA PHE A 50 -0.70 6.74 3.82
C PHE A 50 -0.23 5.39 4.33
N ARG A 51 -1.18 4.52 4.65
CA ARG A 51 -0.91 3.11 5.01
C ARG A 51 -1.26 2.25 3.81
N LEU A 52 -0.22 1.78 3.14
CA LEU A 52 -0.30 1.13 1.83
C LEU A 52 0.05 -0.36 1.96
N LEU A 53 -0.85 -1.23 1.53
CA LEU A 53 -0.58 -2.65 1.33
C LEU A 53 -0.45 -2.91 -0.17
N ILE A 54 0.69 -3.44 -0.58
CA ILE A 54 1.00 -3.80 -1.96
C ILE A 54 1.13 -5.31 -2.04
N MET A 55 0.41 -5.93 -2.97
CA MET A 55 0.52 -7.36 -3.21
C MET A 55 0.75 -7.64 -4.68
N ARG A 56 1.65 -8.57 -4.96
CA ARG A 56 1.86 -9.09 -6.31
C ARG A 56 0.74 -10.11 -6.61
N PRO A 57 -0.11 -9.87 -7.61
CA PRO A 57 -1.11 -10.85 -8.01
C PRO A 57 -0.43 -12.11 -8.53
N SER A 58 -1.13 -13.25 -8.45
CA SER A 58 -0.65 -14.49 -9.05
C SER A 58 -0.49 -14.31 -10.56
N THR A 59 0.45 -15.05 -11.17
CA THR A 59 0.80 -14.86 -12.59
C THR A 59 -0.35 -15.14 -13.55
N ASN A 60 -1.36 -15.87 -13.07
CA ASN A 60 -2.49 -16.37 -13.83
C ASN A 60 -3.82 -15.86 -13.23
N LEU A 61 -3.81 -14.72 -12.53
CA LEU A 61 -5.03 -14.15 -11.97
C LEU A 61 -5.88 -13.51 -13.08
N PHE A 62 -7.13 -13.92 -13.15
CA PHE A 62 -8.15 -13.30 -14.01
C PHE A 62 -9.26 -12.76 -13.11
N THR A 63 -9.62 -11.50 -13.33
CA THR A 63 -10.84 -10.89 -12.78
C THR A 63 -11.87 -10.79 -13.92
N SER A 64 -12.54 -9.66 -14.12
CA SER A 64 -13.22 -9.34 -15.38
C SER A 64 -12.23 -9.11 -16.54
N LYS A 65 -10.94 -8.92 -16.24
CA LYS A 65 -9.82 -8.82 -17.18
C LYS A 65 -8.60 -9.59 -16.65
N PHE A 66 -7.63 -9.90 -17.51
CA PHE A 66 -6.37 -10.52 -17.07
C PHE A 66 -5.55 -9.55 -16.23
N VAL A 67 -5.19 -9.97 -15.02
CA VAL A 67 -4.37 -9.21 -14.06
C VAL A 67 -3.06 -9.96 -13.88
N GLY A 68 -2.22 -9.88 -14.90
CA GLY A 68 -0.96 -10.63 -14.96
C GLY A 68 0.19 -10.00 -14.16
N LYS A 69 1.40 -10.49 -14.44
CA LYS A 69 2.68 -10.12 -13.79
C LYS A 69 3.03 -8.63 -13.76
N ASN A 70 2.36 -7.80 -14.58
CA ASN A 70 2.60 -6.36 -14.71
C ASN A 70 1.65 -5.51 -13.86
N HIS A 71 0.82 -6.14 -13.03
CA HIS A 71 -0.07 -5.43 -12.11
C HIS A 71 0.41 -5.58 -10.68
N LEU A 72 0.06 -4.62 -9.84
CA LEU A 72 0.09 -4.73 -8.39
C LEU A 72 -1.32 -4.53 -7.86
N LEU A 73 -1.70 -5.27 -6.83
CA LEU A 73 -2.86 -4.94 -6.02
C LEU A 73 -2.41 -3.92 -4.98
N ILE A 74 -2.98 -2.73 -5.02
CA ILE A 74 -2.68 -1.64 -4.08
C ILE A 74 -3.92 -1.37 -3.26
N MET A 75 -3.75 -1.39 -1.93
CA MET A 75 -4.82 -1.12 -0.98
C MET A 75 -4.37 -0.04 0.01
N LEU A 76 -5.22 0.94 0.23
CA LEU A 76 -5.10 1.96 1.26
C LEU A 76 -5.96 1.57 2.47
N ILE A 77 -5.35 1.63 3.65
CA ILE A 77 -6.08 1.55 4.92
C ILE A 77 -6.50 2.97 5.28
N VAL A 78 -7.81 3.23 5.21
CA VAL A 78 -8.41 4.53 5.56
C VAL A 78 -8.87 4.54 7.02
N GLU A 79 -9.33 5.70 7.49
CA GLU A 79 -9.93 5.82 8.82
C GLU A 79 -11.12 4.84 8.97
N ASP A 80 -11.37 4.37 10.20
CA ASP A 80 -12.32 3.30 10.54
C ASP A 80 -11.96 1.87 10.06
N ASP A 81 -10.66 1.59 9.89
CA ASP A 81 -10.12 0.27 9.53
C ASP A 81 -10.66 -0.30 8.19
N GLN A 82 -11.20 0.57 7.33
CA GLN A 82 -11.64 0.15 6.00
C GLN A 82 -10.45 0.04 5.04
N MET A 83 -10.48 -0.96 4.16
CA MET A 83 -9.51 -1.13 3.08
C MET A 83 -10.19 -0.81 1.75
N VAL A 84 -9.64 0.19 1.05
CA VAL A 84 -10.03 0.51 -0.32
C VAL A 84 -8.85 0.15 -1.21
N GLY A 85 -9.08 -0.38 -2.40
CA GLY A 85 -7.97 -0.76 -3.27
C GLY A 85 -8.39 -1.38 -4.58
N GLY A 86 -7.39 -1.65 -5.40
CA GLY A 86 -7.58 -2.12 -6.76
C GLY A 86 -6.26 -2.44 -7.44
N PHE A 87 -6.37 -3.00 -8.64
CA PHE A 87 -5.22 -3.36 -9.44
C PHE A 87 -4.71 -2.15 -10.20
N ILE A 88 -3.39 -1.93 -10.13
CA ILE A 88 -2.69 -0.88 -10.85
C ILE A 88 -1.71 -1.53 -11.82
N SER A 89 -1.79 -1.13 -13.09
CA SER A 89 -0.83 -1.52 -14.12
C SER A 89 0.47 -0.72 -13.98
N LEU A 90 1.61 -1.42 -13.96
CA LEU A 90 2.94 -0.82 -13.95
C LEU A 90 3.35 -0.24 -15.32
N GLN A 91 2.54 -0.47 -16.36
CA GLN A 91 2.78 0.03 -17.73
C GLN A 91 2.03 1.34 -18.02
N GLU A 92 1.11 1.73 -17.14
CA GLU A 92 0.28 2.92 -17.30
C GLU A 92 0.74 4.01 -16.31
N SER A 93 0.22 5.23 -16.49
CA SER A 93 0.46 6.34 -15.57
C SER A 93 -0.04 5.97 -14.17
N PHE A 94 0.85 5.99 -13.18
CA PHE A 94 0.50 5.59 -11.81
C PHE A 94 -0.57 6.52 -11.23
N LEU A 95 -0.49 7.84 -11.49
CA LEU A 95 -1.48 8.81 -11.02
C LEU A 95 -2.87 8.56 -11.63
N ASP A 96 -2.94 8.24 -12.93
CA ASP A 96 -4.22 7.95 -13.59
C ASP A 96 -4.84 6.68 -13.01
N GLN A 97 -4.01 5.66 -12.76
CA GLN A 97 -4.45 4.42 -12.11
C GLN A 97 -4.92 4.66 -10.67
N LEU A 98 -4.19 5.46 -9.88
CA LEU A 98 -4.62 5.85 -8.53
C LEU A 98 -5.98 6.55 -8.56
N THR A 99 -6.21 7.45 -9.52
CA THR A 99 -7.50 8.15 -9.68
C THR A 99 -8.65 7.19 -9.95
N LEU A 100 -8.41 6.12 -10.72
CA LEU A 100 -9.41 5.09 -11.01
C LEU A 100 -9.67 4.16 -9.80
N VAL A 101 -8.61 3.79 -9.09
CA VAL A 101 -8.70 2.88 -7.92
C VAL A 101 -9.26 3.60 -6.70
N PHE A 102 -8.98 4.89 -6.56
CA PHE A 102 -9.31 5.70 -5.41
C PHE A 102 -10.10 6.96 -5.79
N PRO A 103 -11.29 6.82 -6.40
CA PRO A 103 -12.04 7.96 -6.97
C PRO A 103 -12.54 8.96 -5.90
N ASN A 104 -12.53 8.57 -4.63
CA ASN A 104 -13.00 9.39 -3.52
C ASN A 104 -11.85 10.10 -2.78
N LEU A 105 -10.59 9.80 -3.09
CA LEU A 105 -9.45 10.54 -2.55
C LEU A 105 -9.31 11.87 -3.30
N ALA A 106 -9.01 12.94 -2.56
CA ALA A 106 -8.79 14.24 -3.17
C ALA A 106 -7.57 14.20 -4.11
N ASP A 107 -7.63 14.92 -5.24
CA ASP A 107 -6.53 14.99 -6.21
C ASP A 107 -5.18 15.31 -5.59
N ARG A 108 -5.20 16.14 -4.53
CA ARG A 108 -3.99 16.51 -3.80
C ARG A 108 -3.37 15.33 -3.06
N SER A 109 -4.20 14.51 -2.40
CA SER A 109 -3.77 13.29 -1.72
C SER A 109 -3.25 12.25 -2.71
N LEU A 110 -3.90 12.12 -3.87
CA LEU A 110 -3.47 11.22 -4.95
C LEU A 110 -2.09 11.61 -5.49
N LYS A 111 -1.85 12.91 -5.72
CA LYS A 111 -0.54 13.42 -6.14
C LYS A 111 0.53 13.19 -5.08
N GLU A 112 0.23 13.47 -3.82
CA GLU A 112 1.18 13.25 -2.72
C GLU A 112 1.53 11.76 -2.58
N LEU A 113 0.55 10.86 -2.71
CA LEU A 113 0.80 9.42 -2.74
C LEU A 113 1.62 8.97 -3.95
N GLU A 114 1.37 9.55 -5.13
CA GLU A 114 2.17 9.26 -6.34
C GLU A 114 3.63 9.71 -6.17
N GLU A 115 3.85 10.91 -5.63
CA GLU A 115 5.19 11.43 -5.34
C GLU A 115 5.92 10.53 -4.33
N LEU A 116 5.24 10.11 -3.26
CA LEU A 116 5.81 9.18 -2.28
C LEU A 116 6.16 7.82 -2.90
N TRP A 117 5.30 7.33 -3.78
CA TRP A 117 5.56 6.11 -4.54
C TRP A 117 6.79 6.25 -5.43
N ALA A 118 6.83 7.30 -6.26
CA ALA A 118 7.89 7.52 -7.23
C ALA A 118 9.26 7.72 -6.56
N ASN A 119 9.29 8.49 -5.47
CA ASN A 119 10.54 8.90 -4.81
C ASN A 119 11.07 7.86 -3.82
N PHE A 120 10.21 7.01 -3.24
CA PHE A 120 10.63 6.09 -2.17
C PHE A 120 10.23 4.65 -2.43
N VAL A 121 8.95 4.40 -2.68
CA VAL A 121 8.43 3.03 -2.66
C VAL A 121 8.83 2.23 -3.89
N LYS A 122 8.81 2.84 -5.08
CA LYS A 122 9.02 2.14 -6.35
C LYS A 122 10.36 1.43 -6.42
N GLU A 123 11.44 2.13 -6.08
CA GLU A 123 12.78 1.57 -6.05
C GLU A 123 12.92 0.56 -4.90
N HIS A 124 12.49 0.93 -3.70
CA HIS A 124 12.55 0.04 -2.53
C HIS A 124 11.84 -1.30 -2.79
N TYR A 125 10.60 -1.25 -3.29
CA TYR A 125 9.80 -2.44 -3.60
C TYR A 125 10.42 -3.29 -4.70
N SER A 126 11.02 -2.66 -5.72
CA SER A 126 11.70 -3.37 -6.81
C SER A 126 12.91 -4.17 -6.31
N ASN A 127 13.61 -3.62 -5.31
CA ASN A 127 14.80 -4.17 -4.68
C ASN A 127 14.51 -5.21 -3.58
N LEU A 128 13.24 -5.40 -3.19
CA LEU A 128 12.89 -6.47 -2.26
C LEU A 128 13.24 -7.83 -2.86
N SER A 129 13.87 -8.68 -2.05
CA SER A 129 14.02 -10.09 -2.36
C SER A 129 12.63 -10.75 -2.38
N GLY A 130 12.43 -11.66 -3.33
CA GLY A 130 11.39 -12.66 -3.21
C GLY A 130 11.98 -13.84 -2.46
N GLU A 131 11.84 -13.90 -1.14
CA GLU A 131 11.79 -15.20 -0.47
C GLU A 131 10.34 -15.69 -0.68
N ASP A 132 10.09 -16.81 -1.37
CA ASP A 132 10.87 -18.04 -1.40
C ASP A 132 11.40 -18.46 -2.79
N ALA A 133 12.69 -18.78 -2.83
CA ALA A 133 13.18 -19.94 -3.54
C ALA A 133 12.99 -21.15 -2.60
N GLU A 134 11.88 -21.87 -2.75
CA GLU A 134 11.71 -23.29 -2.38
C GLU A 134 10.55 -23.89 -3.18
#